data_AF-A0A2W4WMH6-F1
#
_entry.id   AF-A0A2W4WMH6-F1
#
_cell.length_a   1.000
_cell.length_b   1.000
_cell.length_c   1.000
_cell.angle_alpha   90.00
_cell.angle_beta   90.00
_cell.angle_gamma   90.00
#
_symmetry.space_group_name_H-M   'P 1'
#
loop_
_entity.id
_entity.type
_entity.pdbx_description
1 polymer ?
#
loop_
_entity_poly.entity_id
_entity_poly.type
_entity_poly.pdbx_seq_one_letter_code
_entity_poly.pdbx_strand_id
1 'polypeptide(L)'
;MVRPEEPKDLDDLRFASSALTSNQNSIAVEIQEENGQFLLMASFKMKTTAQYKVVDRISKEFEFSLVSLKGYQDTCISFPR
;
A
#
# COMPACT_ATOMS: atom_id res chain seq x y z
N MET A 1 -10.66 21.61 3.03
CA MET A 1 -10.39 20.19 2.77
C MET A 1 -9.12 20.11 1.95
N VAL A 2 -8.04 19.54 2.51
CA VAL A 2 -6.78 19.36 1.81
C VAL A 2 -6.92 18.08 0.99
N ARG A 3 -6.84 18.16 -0.35
CA ARG A 3 -6.71 16.97 -1.19
C ARG A 3 -5.34 16.34 -0.88
N PRO A 4 -5.25 15.07 -0.47
CA PRO A 4 -3.98 14.42 -0.16
C PRO A 4 -3.29 13.92 -1.45
N GLU A 5 -3.38 14.71 -2.53
CA GLU A 5 -2.82 14.35 -3.83
C GLU A 5 -1.45 15.01 -3.97
N GLU A 6 -0.45 14.56 -3.20
CA GLU A 6 0.91 14.68 -3.71
C GLU A 6 1.14 13.48 -4.64
N PRO A 7 1.48 13.67 -5.93
CA PRO A 7 1.91 12.58 -6.82
C PRO A 7 3.00 11.70 -6.17
N LYS A 8 3.74 12.29 -5.24
CA LYS A 8 4.70 11.66 -4.36
C LYS A 8 4.12 10.55 -3.49
N ASP A 9 2.89 10.67 -2.99
CA ASP A 9 2.27 9.65 -2.13
C ASP A 9 1.95 8.37 -2.94
N LEU A 10 1.53 8.53 -4.20
CA LEU A 10 1.34 7.42 -5.14
C LEU A 10 2.67 6.73 -5.48
N ASP A 11 3.72 7.52 -5.72
CA ASP A 11 5.05 7.02 -6.03
C ASP A 11 5.68 6.31 -4.83
N ASP A 12 5.53 6.85 -3.63
CA ASP A 12 5.98 6.24 -2.36
C ASP A 12 5.26 4.91 -2.12
N LEU A 13 3.94 4.86 -2.33
CA LEU A 13 3.16 3.63 -2.18
C LEU A 13 3.53 2.57 -3.24
N ARG A 14 3.80 3.02 -4.47
CA ARG A 14 4.29 2.14 -5.54
C ARG A 14 5.69 1.59 -5.22
N PHE A 15 6.57 2.44 -4.69
CA PHE A 15 7.91 2.06 -4.27
C PHE A 15 7.86 1.04 -3.12
N ALA A 16 7.04 1.28 -2.09
CA ALA A 16 6.82 0.33 -1.00
C ALA A 16 6.34 -1.04 -1.51
N SER A 17 5.38 -1.03 -2.45
CA SER A 17 4.86 -2.25 -3.09
C SER A 17 5.93 -3.00 -3.89
N SER A 18 6.84 -2.27 -4.53
CA SER A 18 7.92 -2.83 -5.35
C SER A 18 8.88 -3.73 -4.56
N ALA A 19 9.08 -3.46 -3.26
CA ALA A 19 9.94 -4.26 -2.38
C ALA A 19 9.34 -5.65 -2.05
N LEU A 20 8.02 -5.78 -2.21
CA LEU A 20 7.24 -6.94 -1.80
C LEU A 20 6.81 -7.84 -2.98
N THR A 21 7.02 -7.40 -4.21
CA THR A 21 6.72 -8.16 -5.43
C THR A 21 7.97 -8.45 -6.27
N SER A 22 7.99 -9.58 -6.97
CA SER A 22 8.95 -9.85 -8.05
C SER A 22 8.39 -9.47 -9.43
N ASN A 23 7.11 -9.13 -9.51
CA ASN A 23 6.43 -8.73 -10.74
C ASN A 23 5.93 -7.29 -10.62
N GLN A 24 6.77 -6.33 -11.02
CA GLN A 24 6.44 -4.90 -10.98
C GLN A 24 5.19 -4.55 -11.79
N ASN A 25 4.90 -5.31 -12.86
CA ASN A 25 3.70 -5.11 -13.68
C ASN A 25 2.41 -5.52 -12.96
N SER A 26 2.51 -6.23 -11.82
CA SER A 26 1.34 -6.55 -10.99
C SER A 26 0.93 -5.43 -10.05
N ILE A 27 1.76 -4.39 -9.89
CA ILE A 27 1.46 -3.27 -9.00
C ILE A 27 0.45 -2.36 -9.67
N ALA A 28 -0.75 -2.30 -9.11
CA ALA A 28 -1.76 -1.30 -9.38
C ALA A 28 -1.85 -0.38 -8.17
N VAL A 29 -1.79 0.93 -8.40
CA VAL A 29 -2.02 1.95 -7.37
C VAL A 29 -3.19 2.81 -7.84
N GLU A 30 -4.16 3.02 -6.95
CA GLU A 30 -5.37 3.77 -7.26
C GLU A 30 -5.81 4.62 -6.07
N ILE A 31 -6.60 5.64 -6.38
CA ILE A 31 -7.26 6.49 -5.40
C ILE A 31 -8.75 6.24 -5.54
N GLN A 32 -9.40 5.91 -4.43
CA GLN A 32 -10.85 5.82 -4.36
C GLN A 32 -11.38 6.89 -3.39
N GLU A 33 -12.50 7.50 -3.72
CA GLU A 33 -13.22 8.38 -2.80
C GLU A 33 -14.46 7.65 -2.29
N GLU A 34 -14.50 7.37 -0.99
CA GLU A 34 -15.63 6.70 -0.33
C GLU A 34 -16.09 7.53 0.86
N ASN A 35 -17.39 7.85 0.92
CA ASN A 35 -18.00 8.57 2.05
C ASN A 35 -17.28 9.89 2.45
N GLY A 36 -16.70 10.59 1.47
CA GLY A 36 -15.94 11.83 1.70
C GLY A 36 -14.53 11.62 2.26
N GLN A 37 -14.05 10.37 2.28
CA GLN A 37 -12.68 9.99 2.61
C GLN A 37 -11.95 9.55 1.35
N PHE A 38 -10.65 9.87 1.27
CA PHE A 38 -9.78 9.40 0.21
C PHE A 38 -9.04 8.14 0.68
N LEU A 39 -9.19 7.07 -0.09
CA LEU A 39 -8.50 5.80 0.09
C LEU A 39 -7.37 5.72 -0.95
N LEU A 40 -6.15 5.58 -0.47
CA LEU A 40 -5.00 5.29 -1.32
C LEU A 40 -4.74 3.78 -1.25
N MET A 41 -4.89 3.10 -2.39
CA MET A 41 -4.84 1.63 -2.44
C MET A 41 -3.73 1.17 -3.37
N ALA A 42 -2.96 0.18 -2.92
CA ALA A 42 -2.04 -0.56 -3.76
C ALA A 42 -2.37 -2.06 -3.73
N SER A 43 -2.47 -2.63 -4.92
CA SER A 43 -2.69 -4.06 -5.14
C SER A 43 -1.52 -4.62 -5.91
N PHE A 44 -0.92 -5.72 -5.45
CA PHE A 44 0.20 -6.36 -6.14
C PHE A 44 0.28 -7.85 -5.83
N LYS A 45 0.90 -8.61 -6.74
CA LYS A 45 1.15 -10.03 -6.52
C LYS A 45 2.41 -10.19 -5.67
N MET A 46 2.28 -10.74 -4.47
CA MET A 46 3.43 -10.95 -3.58
C MET A 46 4.44 -11.94 -4.16
N LYS A 47 5.73 -11.72 -3.86
CA LYS A 47 6.81 -12.66 -4.21
C LYS A 47 6.74 -13.97 -3.40
N THR A 48 6.14 -13.94 -2.21
CA THR A 48 5.99 -15.10 -1.32
C THR A 48 4.52 -15.39 -1.05
N THR A 49 4.16 -16.66 -0.94
CA THR A 49 2.84 -17.06 -0.43
C THR A 49 2.68 -16.54 0.99
N ALA A 50 1.57 -15.85 1.27
CA ALA A 50 1.26 -15.36 2.61
C ALA A 50 1.04 -16.55 3.56
N GLN A 51 2.09 -16.95 4.28
CA GLN A 51 1.99 -17.81 5.44
C GLN A 51 1.82 -16.92 6.67
N TYR A 52 1.05 -17.34 7.68
CA TYR A 52 0.69 -16.51 8.85
C TYR A 52 1.86 -15.76 9.50
N LYS A 53 3.06 -16.37 9.56
CA LYS A 53 4.29 -15.75 10.12
C LYS A 53 4.92 -14.69 9.22
N VAL A 54 4.62 -14.70 7.93
CA VAL A 54 5.14 -13.78 6.92
C VAL A 54 4.24 -12.53 6.86
N VAL A 55 2.95 -12.65 7.17
CA VAL A 55 1.97 -11.55 7.16
C VAL A 55 2.39 -10.43 8.11
N ASP A 56 2.66 -10.71 9.39
CA ASP A 56 3.08 -9.67 10.35
C ASP A 56 4.37 -8.96 9.93
N ARG A 57 5.29 -9.69 9.28
CA ARG A 57 6.54 -9.14 8.79
C ARG A 57 6.32 -8.25 7.56
N ILE A 58 5.46 -8.69 6.65
CA ILE A 58 5.03 -7.90 5.49
C ILE A 58 4.35 -6.62 5.95
N SER A 59 3.43 -6.71 6.93
CA SER A 59 2.74 -5.55 7.47
C SER A 59 3.72 -4.54 8.06
N LYS A 60 4.69 -5.00 8.87
CA LYS A 60 5.72 -4.12 9.43
C LYS A 60 6.65 -3.50 8.39
N GLU A 61 7.10 -4.28 7.40
CA GLU A 61 7.98 -3.78 6.33
C GLU A 61 7.24 -2.76 5.43
N PHE A 62 5.95 -3.00 5.19
CA PHE A 62 5.08 -2.10 4.46
C PHE A 62 4.81 -0.82 5.27
N GLU A 63 4.31 -0.92 6.51
CA GLU A 63 4.09 0.21 7.42
C GLU A 63 5.34 1.08 7.57
N PHE A 64 6.52 0.47 7.72
CA PHE A 64 7.78 1.21 7.79
C PHE A 64 8.06 2.02 6.52
N SER A 65 7.71 1.47 5.36
CA SER A 65 7.86 2.14 4.06
C SER A 65 6.80 3.24 3.86
N LEU A 66 5.67 3.18 4.58
CA LEU A 66 4.60 4.18 4.55
C LEU A 66 4.77 5.30 5.59
N VAL A 67 5.85 5.33 6.38
CA VAL A 67 6.12 6.40 7.37
C VAL A 67 6.18 7.80 6.73
N SER A 68 6.43 7.89 5.41
CA SER A 68 6.36 9.14 4.65
C SER A 68 4.94 9.62 4.38
N LEU A 69 3.92 8.74 4.41
CA LEU A 69 2.51 9.04 4.14
C LEU A 69 1.79 9.62 5.38
N LYS A 70 2.28 10.76 5.88
CA LYS A 70 1.83 11.38 7.14
C LYS A 70 0.39 11.90 7.15
N GLY A 71 -0.37 11.75 6.06
CA GLY A 71 -1.74 12.26 5.91
C GLY A 71 -2.85 11.23 6.10
N TYR A 72 -2.53 9.94 6.19
CA TYR A 72 -3.53 8.86 6.21
C TYR A 72 -3.81 8.41 7.64
N GLN A 73 -5.10 8.26 7.98
CA GLN A 73 -5.55 7.97 9.34
C GLN A 73 -5.43 6.49 9.70
N ASP A 74 -5.64 5.61 8.73
CA ASP A 74 -5.66 4.17 8.92
C ASP A 74 -4.88 3.47 7.80
N THR A 75 -4.27 2.33 8.12
CA THR A 75 -3.64 1.43 7.16
C THR A 75 -4.28 0.06 7.30
N CYS A 76 -4.71 -0.51 6.17
CA CYS A 76 -5.29 -1.84 6.11
C CYS A 76 -4.57 -2.67 5.06
N ILE A 77 -4.20 -3.90 5.41
CA ILE A 77 -3.59 -4.86 4.48
C ILE A 77 -4.53 -6.06 4.40
N SER A 78 -4.96 -6.37 3.19
CA SER A 78 -5.86 -7.49 2.92
C SER A 78 -5.22 -8.49 1.96
N PHE A 79 -5.48 -9.78 2.22
CA PHE A 79 -5.02 -10.88 1.38
C PHE A 79 -6.26 -11.58 0.81
N PRO A 80 -6.69 -11.26 -0.42
CA PRO A 80 -7.81 -11.94 -1.04
C PRO A 80 -7.50 -13.44 -1.21
N ARG A 81 -8.54 -14.27 -1.09
CA ARG A 81 -8.45 -15.74 -1.23
C ARG A 81 -8.18 -16.15 -2.67
#